data_AF-W1XRF0-F1
#
_entry.id   AF-W1XRF0-F1
#
_cell.length_a   1.000
_cell.length_b   1.000
_cell.length_c   1.000
_cell.angle_alpha   90.00
_cell.angle_beta   90.00
_cell.angle_gamma   90.00
#
_symmetry.space_group_name_H-M   'P 1'
#
loop_
_entity.id
_entity.type
_entity.pdbx_description
1 polymer ?
#
loop_
_entity_poly.entity_id
_entity_poly.type
_entity_poly.pdbx_seq_one_letter_code
_entity_poly.pdbx_strand_id
1 'polypeptide(L)' 'FKTIGFFIANEVSPRFDHLVKEDTGFIGFKNMEQIAEHPLEENLAALRRLKEDYPDKVLIASIMGENE' A
#
# COMPACT_ATOMS: atom_id res chain seq x y z
N PHE A 1 -5.55 -1.31 3.23
CA PHE A 1 -4.66 -2.46 2.98
C PHE A 1 -3.87 -2.19 1.72
N LYS A 2 -2.55 -2.13 1.85
CA LYS A 2 -1.59 -1.91 0.75
C LYS A 2 -1.08 -3.28 0.27
N THR A 3 -0.17 -3.30 -0.69
CA THR A 3 0.53 -4.53 -1.12
C THR A 3 1.14 -5.26 0.07
N ILE A 4 0.78 -6.53 0.23
CA ILE A 4 1.20 -7.41 1.33
C ILE A 4 2.48 -8.13 0.91
N GLY A 5 3.50 -8.13 1.77
CA GLY A 5 4.71 -8.90 1.58
C GLY A 5 5.23 -9.42 2.92
N PHE A 6 6.31 -10.21 2.86
CA PHE A 6 7.01 -10.71 4.06
C PHE A 6 8.02 -9.70 4.61
N PHE A 7 8.45 -8.76 3.78
CA PHE A 7 9.35 -7.68 4.15
C PHE A 7 8.56 -6.57 4.86
N ILE A 8 9.05 -6.11 6.02
CA ILE A 8 8.54 -4.92 6.70
C ILE A 8 9.47 -3.77 6.35
N ALA A 9 8.97 -2.83 5.54
CA ALA A 9 9.74 -1.68 5.09
C ALA A 9 10.06 -0.73 6.24
N ASN A 10 11.31 -0.25 6.30
CA ASN A 10 11.66 0.89 7.15
C ASN A 10 11.46 2.17 6.34
N GLU A 11 10.27 2.74 6.47
CA GLU A 11 9.82 3.90 5.70
C GLU A 11 10.64 5.16 6.00
N VAL A 12 10.60 6.08 5.04
CA VAL A 12 11.29 7.37 5.16
C VAL A 12 10.30 8.54 5.18
N SER A 13 10.78 9.70 5.65
CA SER A 13 10.02 10.95 5.62
C SER A 13 10.96 12.14 5.36
N PRO A 14 10.58 13.10 4.48
CA PRO A 14 9.33 13.16 3.72
C PRO A 14 9.31 12.15 2.55
N ARG A 15 8.15 11.52 2.30
CA ARG A 15 7.98 10.51 1.23
C ARG A 15 6.91 10.85 0.18
N PHE A 16 6.21 11.95 0.38
CA PHE A 16 5.27 12.50 -0.59
C PHE A 16 5.66 13.93 -0.92
N ASP A 17 5.55 14.27 -2.20
CA ASP A 17 5.67 15.65 -2.67
C ASP A 17 4.72 15.88 -3.84
N HIS A 18 4.41 17.14 -4.12
CA HIS A 18 3.70 17.54 -5.31
C HIS A 18 4.67 17.80 -6.47
N LEU A 19 4.23 17.45 -7.67
CA LEU A 19 4.93 17.72 -8.91
C LEU A 19 4.43 19.04 -9.50
N VAL A 20 5.36 19.83 -10.01
CA VAL A 20 5.11 21.07 -10.76
C VAL A 20 5.79 20.99 -12.11
N LYS A 21 5.25 21.68 -13.13
CA LYS A 21 5.85 21.72 -14.47
C LYS A 21 5.72 23.12 -15.07
N GLU A 22 6.87 23.77 -15.27
CA GLU A 22 6.95 25.12 -15.85
C GLU A 22 5.99 26.08 -15.12
N ASP A 23 5.13 26.79 -15.85
CA ASP A 23 4.11 27.69 -15.30
C ASP A 23 2.83 26.96 -14.87
N THR A 24 2.78 25.64 -15.06
CA THR A 24 1.67 24.82 -14.58
C THR A 24 1.97 24.40 -13.15
N GLY A 25 1.08 24.77 -12.23
CA GLY A 25 1.16 24.44 -10.81
C GLY A 25 1.09 22.93 -10.53
N PHE A 26 0.13 22.49 -9.73
CA PHE A 26 0.02 21.07 -9.36
C PHE A 26 -0.28 20.18 -10.58
N ILE A 27 0.60 19.22 -10.88
CA ILE A 27 0.40 18.23 -11.96
C ILE A 27 0.33 16.77 -11.48
N GLY A 28 0.60 16.51 -10.20
CA GLY A 28 0.53 15.17 -9.63
C GLY A 28 1.30 15.03 -8.33
N PHE A 29 1.33 13.81 -7.79
CA PHE A 29 2.13 13.47 -6.62
C PHE A 29 3.33 12.61 -7.02
N LYS A 30 4.47 12.88 -6.41
CA LYS A 30 5.59 11.94 -6.33
C LYS A 30 5.50 11.21 -4.99
N ASN A 31 5.62 9.89 -5.03
CA ASN A 31 5.53 9.03 -3.87
C ASN A 31 6.74 8.08 -3.78
N MET A 32 7.31 7.93 -2.59
CA MET A 32 8.38 6.99 -2.27
C MET A 32 7.97 5.91 -1.25
N GLU A 33 6.68 5.84 -0.87
CA GLU A 33 6.18 4.85 0.09
C GLU A 33 6.18 3.42 -0.48
N GLN A 34 6.71 2.48 0.30
CA GLN A 34 6.94 1.07 -0.04
C GLN A 34 5.72 0.18 0.30
N ILE A 35 5.87 -1.14 0.43
CA ILE A 35 4.77 -2.07 0.72
C ILE A 35 4.17 -1.85 2.13
N ALA A 36 3.13 -2.60 2.50
CA ALA A 36 2.47 -2.45 3.80
C ALA A 36 3.47 -2.53 4.97
N GLU A 37 3.35 -1.60 5.93
CA GLU A 37 4.16 -1.59 7.16
C GLU A 37 3.69 -2.64 8.19
N HIS A 38 2.54 -3.26 7.95
CA HIS A 38 1.94 -4.25 8.84
C HIS A 38 2.48 -5.66 8.58
N PRO A 39 2.67 -6.47 9.63
CA PRO A 39 2.95 -7.90 9.48
C PRO A 39 1.89 -8.63 8.65
N LEU A 40 2.28 -9.78 8.07
CA LEU A 40 1.40 -10.59 7.25
C LEU A 40 0.13 -11.00 8.00
N GLU A 41 0.27 -11.43 9.26
CA GLU A 41 -0.83 -11.92 10.09
C GLU A 41 -1.91 -10.84 10.29
N GLU A 42 -1.48 -9.59 10.53
CA GLU A 42 -2.41 -8.46 10.71
C GLU A 42 -3.16 -8.16 9.42
N ASN A 43 -2.45 -8.13 8.29
CA ASN A 43 -3.08 -7.95 6.98
C ASN A 43 -4.12 -9.05 6.69
N LEU A 44 -3.77 -10.32 6.92
CA LEU A 44 -4.67 -11.46 6.68
C LEU A 44 -5.89 -11.43 7.61
N ALA A 45 -5.71 -11.10 8.88
CA ALA A 45 -6.81 -10.96 9.84
C ALA A 45 -7.81 -9.89 9.37
N ALA A 46 -7.31 -8.78 8.83
CA ALA A 46 -8.18 -7.72 8.34
C ALA A 46 -8.87 -8.08 7.02
N LEU A 47 -8.19 -8.78 6.09
CA LEU A 47 -8.84 -9.30 4.88
C LEU A 47 -9.99 -10.25 5.23
N ARG A 48 -9.78 -11.13 6.21
CA ARG A 48 -10.81 -12.04 6.72
C ARG A 48 -12.00 -11.28 7.26
N ARG A 49 -11.77 -10.32 8.16
CA ARG A 49 -12.82 -9.47 8.73
C ARG A 49 -13.61 -8.73 7.65
N LEU A 50 -12.94 -8.19 6.63
CA LEU A 50 -13.61 -7.52 5.51
C LEU A 50 -14.53 -8.46 4.73
N LYS A 51 -14.17 -9.73 4.55
CA LYS A 51 -15.03 -10.71 3.89
C LYS A 51 -16.18 -11.21 4.76
N GLU A 52 -15.99 -11.26 6.07
CA GLU A 52 -17.06 -11.57 7.04
C GLU A 52 -18.09 -10.43 7.07
N ASP A 53 -17.63 -9.17 7.15
CA ASP A 53 -18.49 -7.98 7.21
C ASP A 53 -19.15 -7.66 5.85
N TYR A 54 -18.49 -7.99 4.74
CA TYR A 54 -18.94 -7.68 3.38
C TYR A 54 -18.84 -8.90 2.43
N PRO A 55 -19.69 -9.93 2.63
CA PRO A 55 -19.59 -11.20 1.91
C PRO A 55 -19.81 -11.07 0.40
N ASP A 56 -20.62 -10.11 -0.06
CA ASP A 56 -20.92 -9.94 -1.48
C ASP A 56 -19.96 -8.98 -2.21
N LYS A 57 -19.07 -8.30 -1.48
CA LYS A 57 -18.11 -7.37 -2.07
C LYS A 57 -16.88 -8.13 -2.60
N VAL A 58 -16.43 -7.76 -3.79
CA VAL A 58 -15.18 -8.27 -4.33
C VAL A 58 -14.02 -7.67 -3.53
N LEU A 59 -13.12 -8.54 -3.06
CA LEU A 59 -11.89 -8.16 -2.39
C LEU A 59 -10.72 -8.53 -3.31
N ILE A 60 -9.80 -7.59 -3.52
CA ILE A 60 -8.57 -7.82 -4.28
C ILE A 60 -7.40 -7.66 -3.32
N ALA A 61 -6.61 -8.72 -3.15
CA ALA A 61 -5.37 -8.68 -2.40
C ALA A 61 -4.20 -8.45 -3.36
N SER A 62 -3.49 -7.34 -3.18
CA SER A 62 -2.20 -7.10 -3.85
C SER A 62 -1.10 -7.75 -3.02
N ILE A 63 -0.32 -8.64 -3.61
CA ILE A 63 0.76 -9.37 -2.95
C ILE A 63 2.08 -9.16 -3.69
N MET A 64 3.17 -9.08 -2.94
CA MET A 64 4.53 -9.03 -3.46
C MET A 64 5.37 -10.08 -2.74
N GLY A 65 5.87 -11.03 -3.53
CA GLY A 65 6.82 -12.05 -3.07
C GLY A 65 8.24 -11.75 -3.56
N GLU A 66 9.21 -12.39 -2.94
CA GLU A 66 10.60 -12.43 -3.38
C GLU A 66 10.86 -13.81 -4.01
N ASN A 67 11.66 -13.84 -5.08
CA ASN A 67 12.23 -15.08 -5.62
C ASN A 67 13.69 -15.17 -5.13
N GLU A 68 14.28 -16.38 -5.08
CA GLU A 68 15.71 -16.59 -4.74
C GLU A 68 16.67 -15.61 -5.42
#